data_AF-A0A838RSC9-F1
#
_entry.id   AF-A0A838RSC9-F1
#
_cell.length_a   1.000
_cell.length_b   1.000
_cell.length_c   1.000
_cell.angle_alpha   90.00
_cell.angle_beta   90.00
_cell.angle_gamma   90.00
#
_symmetry.space_group_name_H-M   'P 1'
#
loop_
_entity.id
_entity.type
_entity.pdbx_description
1 polymer ?
#
loop_
_entity_poly.entity_id
_entity_poly.type
_entity_poly.pdbx_seq_one_letter_code
_entity_poly.pdbx_strand_id
1 'polypeptide(L)'
;MVNYIQYIGLSLLVIMFFVELNHDWKERKHLYHSLETLNNICIGLELFFSSFISKGVLYGAFQLSYTFRIFEMQDTFGSVLLLILLTDFSFYWYHRFSHTVAWFWAAHSVHHSAEHYNVSVAFRQSWTTQVSGQFLFWLWLPFVGFNPIWVFASFQLCMVYQTWLHTELIGKLHPIFEYLFNTPSHHRVHHGSNLVYLDKNHGGIFIIWDRLFGTFQEETERPVYGLSGKKNPNSLHEIMWSEW
;
A
#
# COMPACT_ATOMS: atom_id res chain seq x y z
N MET A 1 -19.62 3.02 -8.84
CA MET A 1 -18.99 1.80 -8.29
C MET A 1 -17.65 2.11 -7.61
N VAL A 2 -16.68 2.69 -8.33
CA VAL A 2 -15.35 3.05 -7.81
C VAL A 2 -15.38 3.85 -6.51
N ASN A 3 -16.22 4.90 -6.41
CA ASN A 3 -16.33 5.70 -5.18
C ASN A 3 -16.82 4.87 -3.98
N TYR A 4 -17.65 3.85 -4.20
CA TYR A 4 -18.14 2.99 -3.13
C TYR A 4 -17.02 2.12 -2.55
N ILE A 5 -16.11 1.59 -3.38
CA ILE A 5 -14.94 0.83 -2.91
C ILE A 5 -14.09 1.72 -1.99
N GLN A 6 -13.83 2.96 -2.40
CA GLN A 6 -13.06 3.90 -1.59
C GLN A 6 -13.78 4.26 -0.28
N TYR A 7 -15.09 4.52 -0.31
CA TYR A 7 -15.84 4.83 0.91
C TYR A 7 -15.91 3.65 1.87
N ILE A 8 -16.17 2.44 1.36
CA ILE A 8 -16.17 1.22 2.17
C ILE A 8 -14.79 1.00 2.78
N GLY A 9 -13.72 1.11 1.97
CA GLY A 9 -12.35 0.97 2.47
C GLY A 9 -12.00 1.99 3.55
N LEU A 10 -12.37 3.26 3.35
CA LEU A 10 -12.17 4.30 4.35
C LEU A 10 -12.99 4.03 5.63
N SER A 11 -14.25 3.62 5.50
CA SER A 11 -15.08 3.24 6.65
C SER A 11 -14.48 2.08 7.43
N LEU A 12 -14.02 1.03 6.73
CA LEU A 12 -13.35 -0.11 7.36
C LEU A 12 -12.07 0.33 8.08
N LEU A 13 -11.23 1.14 7.44
CA LEU A 13 -10.01 1.67 8.03
C LEU A 13 -10.29 2.49 9.30
N VAL A 14 -11.30 3.37 9.27
CA VAL A 14 -11.70 4.16 10.44
C VAL A 14 -12.23 3.26 11.57
N ILE A 15 -13.05 2.26 11.25
CA ILE A 15 -13.53 1.29 12.23
C ILE A 15 -12.36 0.53 12.85
N MET A 16 -11.43 0.03 12.03
CA MET A 16 -10.24 -0.68 12.50
C MET A 16 -9.36 0.19 13.39
N PHE A 17 -9.15 1.45 13.03
CA PHE A 17 -8.41 2.41 13.85
C PHE A 17 -9.03 2.54 15.24
N PHE A 18 -10.35 2.76 15.34
CA PHE A 18 -11.00 2.90 16.66
C PHE A 18 -11.03 1.59 17.46
N VAL A 19 -11.16 0.44 16.79
CA VAL A 19 -11.07 -0.88 17.43
C VAL A 19 -9.68 -1.12 18.01
N GLU A 20 -8.63 -0.87 17.22
CA GLU A 20 -7.24 -1.04 17.65
C GLU A 20 -6.88 -0.05 18.76
N LEU A 21 -7.28 1.21 18.64
CA LEU A 21 -7.07 2.24 19.66
C LEU A 21 -7.76 1.88 20.98
N ASN A 22 -9.00 1.34 20.93
CA ASN A 22 -9.69 0.88 22.12
C ASN A 22 -8.99 -0.30 22.80
N HIS A 23 -8.48 -1.24 22.00
CA HIS A 23 -7.73 -2.39 22.49
C HIS A 23 -6.38 -1.96 23.09
N ASP A 24 -5.65 -1.08 22.41
CA ASP A 24 -4.38 -0.51 22.90
C ASP A 24 -4.55 0.18 24.25
N TRP A 25 -5.61 1.00 24.40
CA TRP A 25 -5.93 1.68 25.65
C TRP A 25 -6.27 0.71 26.80
N LYS A 26 -7.04 -0.35 26.51
CA LYS A 26 -7.41 -1.36 27.52
C LYS A 26 -6.22 -2.21 27.97
N GLU A 27 -5.41 -2.66 27.02
CA GLU A 27 -4.30 -3.59 27.24
C GLU A 27 -2.97 -2.88 27.54
N ARG A 28 -2.93 -1.55 27.47
CA ARG A 28 -1.73 -0.71 27.70
C ARG A 28 -0.54 -1.15 26.85
N LYS A 29 -0.79 -1.43 25.56
CA LYS A 29 0.27 -1.85 24.63
C LYS A 29 1.15 -0.69 24.16
N HIS A 30 0.66 0.55 24.29
CA HIS A 30 1.35 1.78 23.88
C HIS A 30 1.70 1.80 22.39
N LEU A 31 0.81 1.27 21.54
CA LEU A 31 0.98 1.24 20.08
C LEU A 31 0.76 2.61 19.43
N TYR A 32 -0.05 3.48 20.05
CA TYR A 32 -0.39 4.79 19.51
C TYR A 32 0.35 5.93 20.23
N HIS A 33 1.00 6.77 19.43
CA HIS A 33 1.64 8.00 19.90
C HIS A 33 0.93 9.21 19.27
N SER A 34 0.48 10.16 20.08
CA SER A 34 -0.45 11.22 19.65
C SER A 34 0.09 12.09 18.51
N LEU A 35 1.36 12.51 18.58
CA LEU A 35 1.97 13.35 17.56
C LEU A 35 2.14 12.60 16.23
N GLU A 36 2.61 11.35 16.28
CA GLU A 36 2.78 10.52 15.09
C GLU A 36 1.43 10.16 14.45
N THR A 37 0.43 9.85 15.27
CA THR A 37 -0.95 9.60 14.82
C THR A 37 -1.53 10.84 14.14
N LEU A 38 -1.34 12.02 14.72
CA LEU A 38 -1.77 13.28 14.10
C LEU A 38 -1.06 13.51 12.76
N ASN A 39 0.25 13.29 12.70
CA ASN A 39 1.01 13.42 11.46
C ASN A 39 0.51 12.44 10.38
N ASN A 40 0.24 11.18 10.74
CA ASN A 40 -0.34 10.18 9.83
C ASN A 40 -1.68 10.63 9.25
N ILE A 41 -2.58 11.17 10.10
CA ILE A 41 -3.88 11.68 9.67
C ILE A 41 -3.71 12.90 8.75
N CYS A 42 -2.84 13.85 9.09
CA CYS A 42 -2.55 15.01 8.26
C CYS A 42 -2.03 14.64 6.86
N ILE A 43 -1.07 13.70 6.79
CA ILE A 43 -0.55 13.18 5.51
C ILE A 43 -1.67 12.50 4.71
N GLY A 44 -2.53 11.72 5.37
CA GLY A 44 -3.69 11.10 4.73
C GLY A 44 -4.69 12.12 4.17
N LEU A 45 -4.89 13.25 4.84
CA LEU A 45 -5.71 14.35 4.35
C LEU A 45 -5.06 15.04 3.14
N GLU A 46 -3.74 15.28 3.18
CA GLU A 46 -2.99 15.82 2.03
C GLU A 46 -3.13 14.91 0.80
N LEU A 47 -2.99 13.59 0.98
CA LEU A 47 -3.23 12.61 -0.07
C LEU A 47 -4.67 12.67 -0.60
N PHE A 48 -5.66 12.78 0.30
CA PHE A 48 -7.07 12.83 -0.09
C PHE A 48 -7.35 14.05 -0.99
N PHE A 49 -6.90 15.24 -0.58
CA PHE A 49 -7.13 16.47 -1.35
C PHE A 49 -6.33 16.52 -2.66
N SER A 50 -5.09 16.04 -2.66
CA SER A 50 -4.29 15.93 -3.90
C SER A 50 -4.86 14.89 -4.87
N SER A 51 -5.56 13.87 -4.36
CA SER A 51 -6.10 12.79 -5.19
C SER A 51 -7.14 13.23 -6.22
N PHE A 52 -7.83 14.36 -6.03
CA PHE A 52 -8.82 14.84 -6.99
C PHE A 52 -8.18 15.17 -8.34
N ILE A 53 -6.97 15.71 -8.33
CA ILE A 53 -6.23 16.06 -9.56
C ILE A 53 -5.59 14.81 -10.16
N SER A 54 -4.86 14.04 -9.34
CA SER A 54 -4.11 12.89 -9.83
C SER A 54 -5.00 11.76 -10.37
N LYS A 55 -6.20 11.55 -9.80
CA LYS A 55 -7.17 10.57 -10.33
C LYS A 55 -7.65 10.93 -11.74
N GLY A 56 -7.85 12.22 -12.02
CA GLY A 56 -8.22 12.69 -13.37
C GLY A 56 -7.12 12.40 -14.39
N VAL A 57 -5.87 12.72 -14.05
CA VAL A 57 -4.69 12.44 -14.89
C VAL A 57 -4.52 10.94 -15.10
N LEU A 58 -4.59 10.15 -14.03
CA LEU A 58 -4.50 8.68 -14.05
C LEU A 58 -5.56 8.07 -14.97
N TYR A 59 -6.82 8.46 -14.79
CA TYR A 59 -7.91 7.95 -15.61
C TYR A 59 -7.75 8.37 -17.08
N GLY A 60 -7.32 9.60 -17.35
CA GLY A 60 -7.01 10.07 -18.70
C GLY A 60 -5.90 9.25 -19.36
N ALA A 61 -4.83 8.93 -18.63
CA ALA A 61 -3.74 8.10 -19.11
C ALA A 61 -4.21 6.67 -19.42
N PHE A 62 -5.05 6.08 -18.58
CA PHE A 62 -5.65 4.77 -18.84
C PHE A 62 -6.56 4.78 -20.06
N GLN A 63 -7.37 5.83 -20.23
CA GLN A 63 -8.22 6.01 -21.41
C GLN A 63 -7.38 6.12 -22.69
N LEU A 64 -6.32 6.94 -22.68
CA LEU A 64 -5.41 7.06 -23.81
C LEU A 64 -4.78 5.71 -24.15
N SER A 65 -4.26 5.00 -23.16
CA SER A 65 -3.68 3.66 -23.36
C SER A 65 -4.70 2.66 -23.93
N TYR A 66 -5.95 2.75 -23.52
CA TYR A 66 -7.05 1.90 -24.02
C TYR A 66 -7.43 2.19 -25.48
N THR A 67 -7.19 3.42 -25.98
CA THR A 67 -7.38 3.71 -27.41
C THR A 67 -6.41 2.95 -28.31
N PHE A 68 -5.25 2.55 -27.77
CA PHE A 68 -4.23 1.75 -28.46
C PHE A 68 -4.32 0.26 -28.12
N ARG A 69 -5.44 -0.19 -27.56
CA ARG A 69 -5.57 -1.57 -27.08
C ARG A 69 -5.38 -2.61 -28.19
N ILE A 70 -4.75 -3.72 -27.85
CA ILE A 70 -4.49 -4.83 -28.79
C ILE A 70 -5.55 -5.93 -28.74
N PHE A 71 -6.32 -6.03 -27.65
CA PHE A 71 -7.48 -6.91 -27.54
C PHE A 71 -8.72 -6.15 -27.06
N GLU A 72 -9.90 -6.74 -27.28
CA GLU A 72 -11.15 -6.31 -26.66
C GLU A 72 -11.54 -7.33 -25.60
N MET A 73 -11.17 -7.07 -24.34
CA MET A 73 -11.53 -7.97 -23.24
C MET A 73 -13.01 -7.79 -22.89
N GLN A 74 -13.73 -8.90 -22.80
CA GLN A 74 -15.10 -8.88 -22.30
C GLN A 74 -15.12 -8.76 -20.77
N ASP A 75 -16.09 -8.03 -20.24
CA ASP A 75 -16.30 -7.83 -18.81
C ASP A 75 -16.99 -9.05 -18.15
N THR A 76 -16.33 -10.21 -18.22
CA THR A 76 -16.78 -11.44 -17.56
C THR A 76 -16.21 -11.52 -16.14
N PHE A 77 -16.83 -12.35 -15.29
CA PHE A 77 -16.29 -12.64 -13.95
C PHE A 77 -14.85 -13.15 -13.99
N GLY A 78 -14.53 -14.04 -14.95
CA GLY A 78 -13.16 -14.55 -15.14
C GLY A 78 -12.17 -13.45 -15.53
N SER A 79 -12.56 -12.53 -16.43
CA SER A 79 -11.75 -11.39 -16.82
C SER A 79 -11.47 -10.44 -15.65
N VAL A 80 -12.45 -10.23 -14.76
CA VAL A 80 -12.28 -9.41 -13.55
C VAL A 80 -11.33 -10.07 -12.56
N LEU A 81 -11.45 -11.39 -12.32
CA LEU A 81 -10.51 -12.11 -11.46
C LEU A 81 -9.08 -12.07 -12.01
N LEU A 82 -8.91 -12.27 -13.32
CA LEU A 82 -7.62 -12.13 -13.98
C LEU A 82 -7.08 -10.70 -13.82
N LEU A 83 -7.92 -9.69 -14.02
CA LEU A 83 -7.51 -8.30 -13.85
C LEU A 83 -7.05 -8.00 -12.42
N ILE A 84 -7.73 -8.51 -11.38
CA ILE A 84 -7.28 -8.35 -9.99
C ILE A 84 -5.89 -8.94 -9.80
N LEU A 85 -5.65 -10.15 -10.33
CA LEU A 85 -4.35 -10.81 -10.25
C LEU A 85 -3.25 -10.00 -10.97
N LEU A 86 -3.53 -9.48 -12.18
CA LEU A 86 -2.56 -8.70 -12.95
C LEU A 86 -2.33 -7.28 -12.40
N THR A 87 -3.35 -6.68 -11.79
CA THR A 87 -3.22 -5.43 -11.04
C THR A 87 -2.33 -5.63 -9.82
N ASP A 88 -2.49 -6.75 -9.10
CA ASP A 88 -1.65 -7.08 -7.96
C ASP A 88 -0.20 -7.39 -8.37
N PHE A 89 -0.01 -8.05 -9.51
CA PHE A 89 1.32 -8.22 -10.13
C PHE A 89 1.98 -6.88 -10.45
N SER A 90 1.22 -5.93 -11.02
CA SER A 90 1.70 -4.58 -11.30
C SER A 90 2.07 -3.84 -10.01
N PHE A 91 1.28 -4.04 -8.95
CA PHE A 91 1.57 -3.50 -7.62
C PHE A 91 2.88 -4.06 -7.08
N TYR A 92 3.11 -5.38 -7.14
CA TYR A 92 4.37 -5.99 -6.68
C TYR A 92 5.60 -5.31 -7.32
N TRP A 93 5.58 -5.09 -8.64
CA TRP A 93 6.70 -4.45 -9.33
C TRP A 93 6.85 -2.98 -8.98
N TYR A 94 5.75 -2.23 -8.93
CA TYR A 94 5.77 -0.86 -8.45
C TYR A 94 6.39 -0.78 -7.05
N HIS A 95 5.91 -1.62 -6.14
CA HIS A 95 6.30 -1.61 -4.75
C HIS A 95 7.76 -2.02 -4.56
N ARG A 96 8.22 -3.04 -5.28
CA ARG A 96 9.64 -3.42 -5.31
C ARG A 96 10.51 -2.26 -5.83
N PHE A 97 10.10 -1.60 -6.91
CA PHE A 97 10.82 -0.43 -7.42
C PHE A 97 10.83 0.74 -6.43
N SER A 98 9.75 0.90 -5.65
CA SER A 98 9.70 1.86 -4.56
C SER A 98 10.71 1.60 -3.46
N HIS A 99 11.23 0.38 -3.33
CA HIS A 99 12.32 0.06 -2.39
C HIS A 99 13.70 0.08 -3.06
N THR A 100 13.80 -0.26 -4.35
CA THR A 100 15.10 -0.43 -5.03
C THR A 100 15.54 0.76 -5.89
N VAL A 101 14.67 1.77 -6.11
CA VAL A 101 14.97 2.93 -6.95
C VAL A 101 14.73 4.22 -6.17
N ALA A 102 15.79 5.04 -6.04
CA ALA A 102 15.80 6.24 -5.20
C ALA A 102 14.63 7.21 -5.47
N TRP A 103 14.24 7.41 -6.74
CA TRP A 103 13.12 8.29 -7.10
C TRP A 103 11.77 7.82 -6.52
N PHE A 104 11.48 6.52 -6.60
CA PHE A 104 10.25 5.98 -6.04
C PHE A 104 10.35 5.84 -4.51
N TRP A 105 11.55 5.52 -4.00
CA TRP A 105 11.83 5.53 -2.56
C TRP A 105 11.59 6.90 -1.93
N ALA A 106 11.95 8.00 -2.59
CA ALA A 106 11.71 9.34 -2.05
C ALA A 106 10.23 9.62 -1.75
N ALA A 107 9.32 9.03 -2.53
CA ALA A 107 7.89 9.09 -2.26
C ALA A 107 7.44 8.08 -1.19
N HIS A 108 7.99 6.86 -1.26
CA HIS A 108 7.52 5.73 -0.48
C HIS A 108 8.11 5.67 0.94
N SER A 109 9.29 6.24 1.17
CA SER A 109 9.95 6.30 2.47
C SER A 109 9.09 6.98 3.53
N VAL A 110 8.25 7.96 3.14
CA VAL A 110 7.25 8.61 4.00
C VAL A 110 6.39 7.56 4.71
N HIS A 111 5.99 6.51 4.00
CA HIS A 111 5.20 5.41 4.52
C HIS A 111 5.97 4.54 5.53
N HIS A 112 7.24 4.28 5.26
CA HIS A 112 8.13 3.50 6.13
C HIS A 112 8.70 4.30 7.31
N SER A 113 8.52 5.62 7.34
CA SER A 113 9.13 6.46 8.35
C SER A 113 8.40 6.47 9.70
N ALA A 114 7.33 5.70 9.88
CA ALA A 114 6.63 5.59 11.15
C ALA A 114 7.41 4.69 12.12
N GLU A 115 7.66 5.16 13.34
CA GLU A 115 8.33 4.38 14.39
C GLU A 115 7.35 3.45 15.12
N HIS A 116 6.06 3.79 15.11
CA HIS A 116 5.01 3.08 15.80
C HIS A 116 4.06 2.44 14.79
N TYR A 117 4.12 1.12 14.67
CA TYR A 117 3.35 0.39 13.67
C TYR A 117 1.94 0.05 14.17
N ASN A 118 0.95 0.70 13.57
CA ASN A 118 -0.47 0.55 13.90
C ASN A 118 -1.32 0.97 12.68
N VAL A 119 -2.64 0.84 12.78
CA VAL A 119 -3.57 1.08 11.65
C VAL A 119 -3.46 2.51 11.11
N SER A 120 -3.03 3.49 11.90
CA SER A 120 -2.85 4.85 11.39
C SER A 120 -1.73 4.98 10.35
N VAL A 121 -0.77 4.06 10.32
CA VAL A 121 0.30 4.02 9.29
C VAL A 121 -0.28 3.88 7.88
N ALA A 122 -1.46 3.26 7.74
CA ALA A 122 -2.15 3.19 6.45
C ALA A 122 -2.53 4.58 5.88
N PHE A 123 -2.68 5.60 6.72
CA PHE A 123 -2.89 6.99 6.27
C PHE A 123 -1.59 7.69 5.85
N ARG A 124 -0.43 7.16 6.23
CA ARG A 124 0.89 7.77 6.00
C ARG A 124 1.38 7.50 4.59
N GLN A 125 0.64 7.97 3.60
CA GLN A 125 0.94 7.78 2.18
C GLN A 125 1.20 9.15 1.55
N SER A 126 2.41 9.36 1.05
CA SER A 126 2.78 10.64 0.44
C SER A 126 1.94 10.95 -0.79
N TRP A 127 1.50 12.20 -0.95
CA TRP A 127 0.90 12.64 -2.21
C TRP A 127 1.88 12.59 -3.37
N THR A 128 3.20 12.68 -3.11
CA THR A 128 4.23 12.59 -4.16
C THR A 128 4.24 11.23 -4.87
N THR A 129 3.76 10.17 -4.20
CA THR A 129 3.51 8.86 -4.81
C THR A 129 2.58 8.94 -6.03
N GLN A 130 1.61 9.85 -6.02
CA GLN A 130 0.65 9.99 -7.12
C GLN A 130 1.25 10.65 -8.37
N VAL A 131 2.32 11.44 -8.20
CA VAL A 131 2.97 12.20 -9.27
C VAL A 131 4.35 11.65 -9.65
N SER A 132 4.88 10.71 -8.87
CA SER A 132 6.18 10.07 -9.11
C SER A 132 6.18 9.07 -10.28
N GLY A 133 5.03 8.87 -10.93
CA GLY A 133 4.90 7.98 -12.08
C GLY A 133 4.40 6.58 -11.76
N GLN A 134 3.82 6.34 -10.56
CA GLN A 134 3.26 5.03 -10.20
C GLN A 134 2.31 4.47 -11.27
N PHE A 135 1.52 5.33 -11.92
CA PHE A 135 0.52 4.90 -12.90
C PHE A 135 1.10 4.15 -14.10
N LEU A 136 2.37 4.39 -14.42
CA LEU A 136 3.08 3.75 -15.52
C LEU A 136 3.08 2.23 -15.38
N PHE A 137 3.11 1.70 -14.15
CA PHE A 137 3.10 0.27 -13.86
C PHE A 137 1.77 -0.42 -14.22
N TRP A 138 0.69 0.33 -14.39
CA TRP A 138 -0.64 -0.20 -14.74
C TRP A 138 -1.10 0.12 -16.17
N LEU A 139 -0.36 0.96 -16.93
CA LEU A 139 -0.73 1.35 -18.30
C LEU A 139 -0.85 0.15 -19.25
N TRP A 140 -0.08 -0.89 -19.02
CA TRP A 140 -0.12 -2.08 -19.86
C TRP A 140 -1.47 -2.81 -19.78
N LEU A 141 -2.24 -2.65 -18.70
CA LEU A 141 -3.54 -3.34 -18.53
C LEU A 141 -4.60 -2.79 -19.51
N PRO A 142 -4.87 -1.46 -19.59
CA PRO A 142 -5.71 -0.94 -20.65
C PRO A 142 -5.15 -1.16 -22.06
N PHE A 143 -3.82 -1.13 -22.23
CA PHE A 143 -3.19 -1.44 -23.52
C PHE A 143 -3.44 -2.89 -23.96
N VAL A 144 -3.47 -3.86 -23.04
CA VAL A 144 -3.87 -5.24 -23.37
C VAL A 144 -5.34 -5.29 -23.77
N GLY A 145 -6.20 -4.45 -23.17
CA GLY A 145 -7.61 -4.38 -23.53
C GLY A 145 -8.58 -4.44 -22.36
N PHE A 146 -8.11 -4.35 -21.12
CA PHE A 146 -8.99 -4.23 -19.96
C PHE A 146 -9.62 -2.85 -19.90
N ASN A 147 -10.93 -2.79 -19.64
CA ASN A 147 -11.64 -1.53 -19.51
C ASN A 147 -11.01 -0.65 -18.40
N PRO A 148 -10.62 0.61 -18.67
CA PRO A 148 -10.00 1.51 -17.71
C PRO A 148 -10.74 1.64 -16.38
N ILE A 149 -12.08 1.58 -16.39
CA ILE A 149 -12.85 1.69 -15.14
C ILE A 149 -12.62 0.49 -14.22
N TRP A 150 -12.46 -0.71 -14.80
CA TRP A 150 -12.16 -1.93 -14.06
C TRP A 150 -10.72 -1.97 -13.60
N VAL A 151 -9.78 -1.47 -14.41
CA VAL A 151 -8.38 -1.32 -13.98
C VAL A 151 -8.31 -0.42 -12.75
N PHE A 152 -8.96 0.74 -12.81
CA PHE A 152 -9.04 1.66 -11.68
C PHE A 152 -9.73 1.03 -10.45
N ALA A 153 -10.85 0.33 -10.64
CA ALA A 153 -11.55 -0.34 -9.55
C ALA A 153 -10.69 -1.44 -8.89
N SER A 154 -9.97 -2.24 -9.68
CA SER A 154 -9.08 -3.29 -9.17
C SER A 154 -7.89 -2.72 -8.42
N PHE A 155 -7.33 -1.59 -8.87
CA PHE A 155 -6.27 -0.87 -8.16
C PHE A 155 -6.77 -0.41 -6.79
N GLN A 156 -7.96 0.22 -6.75
CA GLN A 156 -8.57 0.64 -5.48
C GLN A 156 -8.85 -0.54 -4.55
N LEU A 157 -9.28 -1.69 -5.08
CA LEU A 157 -9.47 -2.91 -4.30
C LEU A 157 -8.14 -3.38 -3.67
N CYS A 158 -7.05 -3.41 -4.42
CA CYS A 158 -5.72 -3.74 -3.92
C CYS A 158 -5.27 -2.78 -2.81
N MET A 159 -5.48 -1.47 -2.99
CA MET A 159 -5.15 -0.48 -1.96
C MET A 159 -6.00 -0.66 -0.69
N VAL A 160 -7.31 -0.91 -0.82
CA VAL A 160 -8.19 -1.16 0.32
C VAL A 160 -7.79 -2.43 1.06
N TYR A 161 -7.44 -3.50 0.34
CA TYR A 161 -6.94 -4.73 0.97
C TYR A 161 -5.70 -4.46 1.84
N GLN A 162 -4.77 -3.62 1.41
CA GLN A 162 -3.54 -3.40 2.18
C GLN A 162 -3.75 -2.62 3.48
N THR A 163 -4.87 -1.89 3.62
CA THR A 163 -5.15 -1.11 4.83
C THR A 163 -5.15 -1.95 6.11
N TRP A 164 -5.78 -3.13 6.08
CA TRP A 164 -5.94 -3.96 7.29
C TRP A 164 -4.65 -4.68 7.71
N LEU A 165 -3.62 -4.68 6.86
CA LEU A 165 -2.32 -5.29 7.13
C LEU A 165 -1.50 -4.51 8.17
N HIS A 166 -1.85 -3.24 8.41
CA HIS A 166 -1.13 -2.34 9.32
C HIS A 166 -1.54 -2.54 10.77
N THR A 167 -1.17 -3.68 11.37
CA THR A 167 -1.47 -3.95 12.78
C THR A 167 -0.45 -4.90 13.41
N GLU A 168 -0.15 -4.68 14.69
CA GLU A 168 0.56 -5.64 15.55
C GLU A 168 -0.41 -6.58 16.31
N LEU A 169 -1.73 -6.36 16.23
CA LEU A 169 -2.70 -7.14 17.00
C LEU A 169 -2.94 -8.55 16.46
N ILE A 170 -2.76 -8.72 15.15
CA ILE A 170 -2.94 -10.01 14.47
C ILE A 170 -1.56 -10.62 14.29
N GLY A 171 -1.33 -11.77 14.92
CA GLY A 171 -0.10 -12.56 14.76
C GLY A 171 -0.01 -13.23 13.37
N LYS A 172 0.48 -14.47 13.33
CA LYS A 172 0.42 -15.28 12.11
C LYS A 172 -0.96 -15.90 11.95
N LEU A 173 -1.50 -15.83 10.75
CA LEU A 173 -2.73 -16.48 10.32
C LEU A 173 -2.46 -17.95 9.98
N HIS A 174 -3.53 -18.65 9.60
CA HIS A 174 -3.42 -20.05 9.19
C HIS A 174 -2.39 -20.21 8.05
N PRO A 175 -1.54 -21.25 8.04
CA PRO A 175 -0.44 -21.39 7.08
C PRO A 175 -0.85 -21.31 5.61
N ILE A 176 -2.05 -21.81 5.26
CA ILE A 176 -2.58 -21.70 3.89
C ILE A 176 -2.79 -20.23 3.49
N PHE A 177 -3.29 -19.41 4.43
CA PHE A 177 -3.51 -17.99 4.19
C PHE A 177 -2.17 -17.25 4.09
N GLU A 178 -1.22 -17.56 4.99
CA GLU A 178 0.16 -17.04 4.94
C GLU A 178 0.92 -17.50 3.66
N TYR A 179 0.51 -18.59 3.05
CA TYR A 179 1.15 -19.03 1.81
C TYR A 179 0.68 -18.23 0.59
N LEU A 180 -0.61 -17.85 0.56
CA LEU A 180 -1.26 -17.27 -0.61
C LEU A 180 -1.38 -15.74 -0.54
N PHE A 181 -1.68 -15.20 0.63
CA PHE A 181 -2.07 -13.80 0.81
C PHE A 181 -1.01 -13.02 1.56
N ASN A 182 -0.93 -11.72 1.28
CA ASN A 182 -0.21 -10.80 2.15
C ASN A 182 -0.98 -10.70 3.48
N THR A 183 -0.27 -10.74 4.60
CA THR A 183 -0.85 -10.80 5.94
C THR A 183 -0.23 -9.72 6.82
N PRO A 184 -0.82 -9.41 7.98
CA PRO A 184 -0.19 -8.50 8.93
C PRO A 184 1.24 -8.92 9.31
N SER A 185 1.53 -10.22 9.39
CA SER A 185 2.89 -10.72 9.68
C SER A 185 3.87 -10.41 8.55
N HIS A 186 3.48 -10.65 7.30
CA HIS A 186 4.30 -10.30 6.14
C HIS A 186 4.50 -8.79 5.99
N HIS A 187 3.47 -8.00 6.24
CA HIS A 187 3.53 -6.54 6.11
C HIS A 187 4.33 -5.90 7.25
N ARG A 188 4.31 -6.47 8.46
CA ARG A 188 5.24 -6.09 9.54
C ARG A 188 6.70 -6.32 9.15
N VAL A 189 7.01 -7.46 8.52
CA VAL A 189 8.35 -7.72 7.96
C VAL A 189 8.69 -6.66 6.92
N HIS A 190 7.78 -6.37 6.00
CA HIS A 190 7.98 -5.36 4.98
C HIS A 190 8.31 -3.96 5.55
N HIS A 191 7.63 -3.57 6.63
CA HIS A 191 7.91 -2.32 7.34
C HIS A 191 9.13 -2.37 8.27
N GLY A 192 9.71 -3.55 8.48
CA GLY A 192 10.85 -3.77 9.37
C GLY A 192 12.15 -3.19 8.81
N SER A 193 12.88 -2.48 9.66
CA SER A 193 14.21 -1.94 9.40
C SER A 193 15.34 -2.89 9.82
N ASN A 194 15.00 -4.07 10.37
CA ASN A 194 15.95 -5.13 10.67
C ASN A 194 16.68 -5.56 9.40
N LEU A 195 17.97 -5.89 9.51
CA LEU A 195 18.78 -6.31 8.35
C LEU A 195 18.18 -7.50 7.58
N VAL A 196 17.53 -8.44 8.28
CA VAL A 196 16.88 -9.61 7.67
C VAL A 196 15.61 -9.25 6.88
N TYR A 197 15.02 -8.08 7.14
CA TYR A 197 13.74 -7.64 6.60
C TYR A 197 13.84 -6.58 5.49
N LEU A 198 15.04 -6.04 5.25
CA LEU A 198 15.25 -5.07 4.19
C LEU A 198 14.90 -5.64 2.81
N ASP A 199 14.16 -4.85 2.04
CA ASP A 199 13.73 -5.17 0.67
C ASP A 199 12.98 -6.51 0.55
N LYS A 200 12.05 -6.77 1.49
CA LYS A 200 11.21 -7.98 1.53
C LYS A 200 9.72 -7.69 1.42
N ASN A 201 8.99 -8.70 0.98
CA ASN A 201 7.53 -8.78 1.03
C ASN A 201 6.80 -7.58 0.38
N HIS A 202 6.93 -7.42 -0.93
CA HIS A 202 6.36 -6.31 -1.71
C HIS A 202 4.93 -6.56 -2.23
N GLY A 203 4.36 -7.76 -2.04
CA GLY A 203 3.03 -8.10 -2.52
C GLY A 203 1.92 -7.21 -1.96
N GLY A 204 0.87 -6.95 -2.74
CA GLY A 204 -0.29 -6.17 -2.29
C GLY A 204 -1.31 -7.04 -1.58
N ILE A 205 -2.09 -7.77 -2.37
CA ILE A 205 -3.06 -8.78 -1.94
C ILE A 205 -2.38 -10.14 -1.78
N PHE A 206 -1.57 -10.56 -2.75
CA PHE A 206 -1.00 -11.89 -2.77
C PHE A 206 0.50 -11.85 -2.47
N ILE A 207 0.94 -12.71 -1.55
CA ILE A 207 2.36 -12.89 -1.23
C ILE A 207 3.07 -13.83 -2.22
N ILE A 208 2.31 -14.43 -3.14
CA ILE A 208 2.83 -15.38 -4.14
C ILE A 208 3.92 -14.77 -5.01
N TRP A 209 3.86 -13.46 -5.28
CA TRP A 209 4.85 -12.76 -6.09
C TRP A 209 6.20 -12.72 -5.40
N ASP A 210 6.23 -12.46 -4.09
CA ASP A 210 7.44 -12.50 -3.30
C ASP A 210 8.09 -13.88 -3.27
N ARG A 211 7.26 -14.93 -3.22
CA ARG A 211 7.74 -16.31 -3.30
C ARG A 211 8.30 -16.62 -4.69
N LEU A 212 7.61 -16.19 -5.74
CA LEU A 212 8.02 -16.41 -7.14
C LEU A 212 9.32 -15.68 -7.49
N PHE A 213 9.49 -14.45 -7.01
CA PHE A 213 10.61 -13.58 -7.34
C PHE A 213 11.69 -13.49 -6.25
N GLY A 214 11.61 -14.34 -5.22
CA GLY A 214 12.65 -14.50 -4.20
C GLY A 214 12.80 -13.36 -3.20
N THR A 215 11.74 -12.57 -2.98
CA THR A 215 11.71 -11.48 -2.00
C THR A 215 10.91 -11.83 -0.74
N PHE A 216 10.40 -13.06 -0.63
CA PHE A 216 9.67 -13.52 0.56
C PHE A 216 10.58 -13.67 1.78
N GLN A 217 10.12 -13.16 2.91
CA GLN A 217 10.74 -13.37 4.23
C GLN A 217 9.65 -13.56 5.29
N GLU A 218 9.79 -14.61 6.09
CA GLU A 218 8.91 -14.85 7.23
C GLU A 218 9.30 -13.94 8.40
N GLU A 219 8.31 -13.55 9.22
CA GLU A 219 8.56 -12.88 10.50
C GLU A 219 9.20 -13.87 11.49
N THR A 220 10.51 -13.77 11.68
CA THR A 220 11.32 -14.62 12.57
C THR A 220 11.62 -13.97 13.91
N GLU A 221 11.69 -12.64 13.93
CA GLU A 221 11.90 -11.77 15.09
C GLU A 221 10.95 -10.56 15.04
N ARG A 222 10.68 -9.94 16.19
CA ARG A 222 9.82 -8.75 16.24
C ARG A 222 10.48 -7.62 15.43
N PRO A 223 9.81 -7.05 14.42
CA PRO A 223 10.37 -5.96 13.63
C PRO A 223 10.60 -4.68 14.45
N VAL A 224 11.64 -3.94 14.06
CA VAL A 224 11.91 -2.56 14.48
C VAL A 224 11.49 -1.65 13.32
N TYR A 225 10.66 -0.64 13.57
CA TYR A 225 10.11 0.23 12.53
C TYR A 225 10.84 1.57 12.43
N GLY A 226 10.51 2.35 11.41
CA GLY A 226 11.16 3.61 11.06
C GLY A 226 12.27 3.43 10.02
N LEU A 227 12.91 4.54 9.63
CA LEU A 227 13.98 4.50 8.63
C LEU A 227 15.30 4.02 9.26
N SER A 228 15.97 3.07 8.61
CA SER A 228 17.26 2.56 9.09
C SER A 228 18.33 3.65 9.09
N GLY A 229 19.07 3.79 10.20
CA GLY A 229 20.27 4.62 10.29
C GLY A 229 20.06 6.15 10.26
N LYS A 230 18.83 6.64 10.22
CA LYS A 230 18.50 8.08 10.26
C LYS A 230 17.71 8.43 11.51
N LYS A 231 17.84 9.66 12.00
CA LYS A 231 16.89 10.20 12.98
C LYS A 231 15.54 10.34 12.29
N ASN A 232 14.50 9.72 12.82
CA ASN A 232 13.20 9.81 12.20
C ASN A 232 12.70 11.26 12.21
N PRO A 233 12.06 11.69 11.11
CA PRO A 233 11.56 13.04 10.97
C PRO A 233 10.34 13.26 11.89
N ASN A 234 10.33 14.39 12.60
CA ASN A 234 9.36 14.63 13.68
C ASN A 234 8.27 15.63 13.29
N SER A 235 8.52 16.44 12.25
CA SER A 235 7.55 17.39 11.68
C SER A 235 7.03 16.92 10.33
N LEU A 236 5.81 17.33 9.97
CA LEU A 236 5.21 17.02 8.66
C LEU A 236 6.14 17.36 7.48
N HIS A 237 6.80 18.51 7.52
CA HIS A 237 7.74 18.92 6.49
C HIS A 237 8.94 17.97 6.40
N GLU A 238 9.60 17.66 7.52
CA GLU A 238 10.72 16.72 7.51
C GLU A 238 10.28 15.34 7.02
N ILE A 239 9.09 14.88 7.41
CA ILE A 239 8.55 13.58 7.00
C ILE A 239 8.43 13.55 5.48
N MET A 240 7.76 14.55 4.91
CA MET A 240 7.47 14.62 3.47
C MET A 240 8.71 14.80 2.59
N TRP A 241 9.75 15.48 3.09
CA TRP A 241 10.89 15.92 2.29
C TRP A 241 12.23 15.26 2.66
N SER A 242 12.26 14.30 3.58
CA SER A 242 13.51 13.68 4.08
C SER A 242 14.38 12.96 3.04
N GLU A 243 13.79 12.56 1.91
CA GLU A 243 14.46 11.82 0.83
C GLU A 243 14.41 12.54 -0.54
N TRP A 244 13.85 13.76 -0.59
CA TRP A 244 13.76 14.58 -1.81
C TRP A 244 14.90 15.58 -1.95
#